data_AF-A0A0E3U7W8-F1
#
_entry.id   AF-A0A0E3U7W8-F1
#
_cell.length_a   1.000
_cell.length_b   1.000
_cell.length_c   1.000
_cell.angle_alpha   90.00
_cell.angle_beta   90.00
_cell.angle_gamma   90.00
#
_symmetry.space_group_name_H-M   'P 1'
#
loop_
_entity.id
_entity.type
_entity.pdbx_description
1 polymer ?
#
loop_
_entity_poly.entity_id
_entity_poly.type
_entity_poly.pdbx_seq_one_letter_code
_entity_poly.pdbx_strand_id
1 'polypeptide(L)'
;MSGKKVVFVAFAIEDERQRDFLKGQSLHTNSPFEYIDMSVKEAYVSEWKEKVRTRIRRSDGVIALISKNSLASTGQKWEIACAREEGKKVLGIWIYKDDHTKIDGVNTVQWTWDAIKNFIDGI
;
A
#
# COMPACT_ATOMS: atom_id res chain seq x y z
N MET A 1 -14.39 9.17 -19.34
CA MET A 1 -14.74 8.89 -17.93
C MET A 1 -13.57 8.13 -17.33
N SER A 2 -12.65 8.81 -16.64
CA SER A 2 -11.53 8.10 -16.01
C SER A 2 -12.08 7.39 -14.78
N GLY A 3 -12.14 6.05 -14.81
CA GLY A 3 -12.50 5.25 -13.65
C GLY A 3 -11.57 5.56 -12.48
N LYS A 4 -12.06 5.44 -11.25
CA LYS A 4 -11.22 5.64 -10.08
C LYS A 4 -10.06 4.64 -10.10
N LYS A 5 -8.85 5.11 -9.80
CA LYS A 5 -7.65 4.27 -9.73
C LYS A 5 -7.76 3.33 -8.53
N VAL A 6 -7.43 2.07 -8.75
CA VAL A 6 -7.42 1.02 -7.75
C VAL A 6 -6.02 0.90 -7.16
N VAL A 7 -5.88 1.08 -5.86
CA VAL A 7 -4.59 0.98 -5.18
C VAL A 7 -4.55 -0.20 -4.22
N PHE A 8 -3.49 -1.00 -4.32
CA PHE A 8 -3.17 -2.02 -3.33
C PHE A 8 -2.39 -1.40 -2.17
N VAL A 9 -2.73 -1.76 -0.93
CA VAL A 9 -2.03 -1.24 0.25
C VAL A 9 -1.28 -2.34 0.98
N ALA A 10 0.04 -2.17 1.08
CA ALA A 10 0.95 -3.08 1.75
C ALA A 10 1.31 -2.54 3.14
N PHE A 11 1.08 -3.30 4.20
CA PHE A 11 1.34 -2.86 5.58
C PHE A 11 1.75 -4.03 6.49
N ALA A 12 2.39 -3.73 7.62
CA ALA A 12 2.65 -4.70 8.68
C ALA A 12 1.38 -4.88 9.53
N ILE A 13 1.06 -6.10 9.96
CA ILE A 13 -0.21 -6.38 10.67
C ILE A 13 -0.36 -5.55 11.96
N GLU A 14 0.75 -5.21 12.60
CA GLU A 14 0.85 -4.34 13.76
C GLU A 14 0.33 -2.92 13.50
N ASP A 15 0.29 -2.51 12.23
CA ASP A 15 -0.15 -1.19 11.77
C ASP A 15 -1.57 -1.18 11.19
N GLU A 16 -2.38 -2.21 11.48
CA GLU A 16 -3.76 -2.33 11.00
C GLU A 16 -4.61 -1.06 11.25
N ARG A 17 -4.42 -0.41 12.40
CA ARG A 17 -5.13 0.83 12.73
C ARG A 17 -4.82 1.98 11.75
N GLN A 18 -3.58 2.07 11.27
CA GLN A 18 -3.20 3.09 10.28
C GLN A 18 -3.80 2.78 8.91
N ARG A 19 -3.86 1.48 8.55
CA ARG A 19 -4.61 1.05 7.38
C ARG A 19 -6.08 1.45 7.47
N ASP A 20 -6.71 1.31 8.63
CA ASP A 20 -8.12 1.69 8.81
C ASP A 20 -8.35 3.19 8.61
N PHE A 21 -7.41 4.03 9.04
CA PHE A 21 -7.47 5.46 8.77
C PHE A 21 -7.31 5.78 7.28
N LEU A 22 -6.39 5.13 6.55
CA LEU A 22 -6.26 5.30 5.11
C LEU A 22 -7.51 4.80 4.35
N LYS A 23 -8.10 3.70 4.83
CA LYS A 23 -9.38 3.21 4.33
C LYS A 23 -10.50 4.23 4.55
N GLY A 24 -10.62 4.78 5.75
CA GLY A 24 -11.57 5.86 6.03
C GLY A 24 -11.36 7.06 5.11
N GLN A 25 -10.10 7.44 4.87
CA GLN A 25 -9.73 8.51 3.95
C GLN A 25 -10.26 8.27 2.52
N SER A 26 -10.17 7.04 2.03
CA SER A 26 -10.63 6.67 0.68
C SER A 26 -12.15 6.74 0.49
N LEU A 27 -12.93 6.67 1.57
CA LEU A 27 -14.40 6.68 1.55
C LEU A 27 -14.98 8.10 1.45
N HIS A 28 -14.15 9.14 1.57
CA HIS A 28 -14.61 10.51 1.35
C HIS A 28 -14.98 10.74 -0.13
N THR A 29 -16.05 11.51 -0.37
CA THR A 29 -16.60 11.79 -1.71
C THR A 29 -15.59 12.44 -2.66
N ASN A 30 -14.63 13.19 -2.14
CA ASN A 30 -13.55 13.81 -2.90
C ASN A 30 -12.28 12.95 -3.00
N SER A 31 -12.31 11.69 -2.58
CA SER A 31 -11.15 10.81 -2.67
C SER A 31 -10.84 10.50 -4.15
N PRO A 32 -9.59 10.73 -4.61
CA PRO A 32 -9.21 10.51 -6.00
C PRO A 32 -9.03 9.02 -6.35
N PHE A 33 -9.14 8.11 -5.37
CA PHE A 33 -8.86 6.68 -5.55
C PHE A 33 -9.87 5.78 -4.83
N GLU A 34 -9.99 4.55 -5.33
CA GLU A 34 -10.65 3.45 -4.64
C GLU A 34 -9.59 2.63 -3.91
N TYR A 35 -9.77 2.52 -2.61
CA TYR A 35 -8.99 1.63 -1.77
C TYR A 35 -9.58 0.22 -1.83
N ILE A 36 -8.77 -0.77 -2.17
CA ILE A 36 -9.14 -2.17 -1.98
C ILE A 36 -8.23 -2.74 -0.88
N ASP A 37 -8.84 -3.06 0.26
CA ASP A 37 -8.21 -3.83 1.32
C ASP A 37 -8.01 -5.27 0.83
N MET A 38 -6.80 -5.56 0.37
CA MET A 38 -6.48 -6.85 -0.22
C MET A 38 -5.60 -7.71 0.69
N SER A 39 -5.44 -7.29 1.95
CA SER A 39 -4.70 -8.03 2.96
C SER A 39 -5.31 -9.40 3.20
N VAL A 40 -4.51 -10.42 2.91
CA VAL A 40 -4.86 -11.81 3.19
C VAL A 40 -4.60 -12.04 4.67
N LYS A 41 -5.67 -12.19 5.46
CA LYS A 41 -5.58 -12.51 6.90
C LYS A 41 -4.95 -13.88 7.19
N GLU A 42 -4.70 -14.69 6.16
CA GLU A 42 -4.20 -16.07 6.30
C GLU A 42 -2.94 -16.31 5.44
N ALA A 43 -1.77 -15.99 6.00
CA ALA A 43 -0.47 -16.40 5.44
C ALA A 43 -0.24 -17.94 5.46
N TYR A 44 -1.20 -18.71 6.00
CA TYR A 44 -1.12 -20.16 6.20
C TYR A 44 -1.62 -21.00 5.02
N VAL A 45 -2.13 -20.38 3.95
CA VAL A 45 -2.60 -21.11 2.76
C VAL A 45 -1.50 -21.13 1.70
N SER A 46 -1.08 -22.30 1.21
CA SER A 46 -0.01 -22.48 0.22
C SER A 46 -0.12 -21.56 -1.02
N GLU A 47 -1.32 -21.09 -1.36
CA GLU A 47 -1.63 -20.23 -2.51
C GLU A 47 -1.70 -18.73 -2.20
N TRP A 48 -1.41 -18.29 -0.97
CA TRP A 48 -1.63 -16.89 -0.58
C TRP A 48 -0.84 -15.91 -1.47
N LYS A 49 0.40 -16.27 -1.84
CA LYS A 49 1.26 -15.47 -2.72
C LYS A 49 0.67 -15.29 -4.12
N GLU A 50 0.11 -16.33 -4.72
CA GLU A 50 -0.49 -16.23 -6.06
C GLU A 50 -1.74 -15.34 -6.05
N LYS A 51 -2.54 -15.45 -4.99
CA LYS A 51 -3.72 -14.60 -4.79
C LYS A 51 -3.32 -13.13 -4.59
N VAL A 52 -2.30 -12.85 -3.79
CA VAL A 52 -1.79 -11.49 -3.59
C VAL A 52 -1.14 -10.94 -4.87
N ARG A 53 -0.34 -11.74 -5.58
CA ARG A 53 0.25 -11.35 -6.87
C ARG A 53 -0.82 -10.95 -7.89
N THR A 54 -1.87 -11.77 -8.03
CA THR A 54 -3.00 -11.49 -8.93
C THR A 54 -3.66 -10.15 -8.60
N ARG A 55 -3.77 -9.83 -7.32
CA ARG A 55 -4.36 -8.58 -6.81
C ARG A 55 -3.47 -7.37 -7.09
N ILE A 56 -2.17 -7.47 -6.79
CA ILE A 56 -1.17 -6.45 -7.13
C ILE A 56 -1.19 -6.18 -8.64
N ARG A 57 -1.19 -7.22 -9.46
CA ARG A 57 -1.24 -7.10 -10.93
C ARG A 57 -2.50 -6.36 -11.42
N ARG A 58 -3.65 -6.57 -10.76
CA ARG A 58 -4.92 -5.89 -11.09
C ARG A 58 -5.02 -4.46 -10.56
N SER A 59 -4.20 -4.07 -9.59
CA SER A 59 -4.16 -2.68 -9.11
C SER A 59 -3.45 -1.75 -10.10
N ASP A 60 -3.78 -0.47 -10.09
CA ASP A 60 -3.08 0.57 -10.85
C ASP A 60 -1.75 0.96 -10.19
N GLY A 61 -1.66 0.83 -8.86
CA GLY A 61 -0.46 1.15 -8.10
C GLY A 61 -0.49 0.60 -6.67
N VAL A 62 0.62 0.77 -5.96
CA VAL A 62 0.79 0.27 -4.59
C VAL A 62 1.18 1.40 -3.64
N ILE A 63 0.49 1.49 -2.50
CA ILE A 63 0.89 2.33 -1.37
C ILE A 63 1.38 1.43 -0.24
N ALA A 64 2.62 1.63 0.21
CA ALA A 64 3.19 0.94 1.35
C ALA A 64 3.11 1.83 2.60
N LEU A 65 2.47 1.34 3.65
CA LEU A 65 2.45 1.98 4.96
C LEU A 65 3.75 1.67 5.69
N ILE A 66 4.63 2.65 5.81
CA ILE A 66 5.98 2.46 6.33
C ILE A 66 6.04 2.85 7.80
N SER A 67 6.50 1.90 8.60
CA SER A 67 6.87 2.07 10.00
C SER A 67 8.06 1.18 10.35
N LYS A 68 8.55 1.25 11.59
CA LYS A 68 9.53 0.30 12.15
C LYS A 68 9.08 -1.16 12.03
N ASN A 69 7.77 -1.43 12.06
CA ASN A 69 7.22 -2.79 11.95
C ASN A 69 7.43 -3.36 10.53
N SER A 70 7.53 -2.49 9.52
CA SER A 70 7.85 -2.87 8.13
C SER A 70 9.19 -3.59 8.00
N LEU A 71 10.15 -3.33 8.90
CA LEU A 71 11.44 -4.00 8.91
C LEU A 71 11.34 -5.47 9.31
N ALA A 72 10.32 -5.85 10.09
CA ALA A 72 10.08 -7.23 10.52
C ALA A 72 9.03 -7.95 9.66
N SER A 73 8.14 -7.21 8.99
CA SER A 73 7.05 -7.79 8.19
C SER A 73 7.55 -8.46 6.90
N THR A 74 7.62 -9.79 6.92
CA THR A 74 7.97 -10.59 5.72
C THR A 74 6.89 -10.50 4.64
N GLY A 75 5.61 -10.41 5.04
CA GLY A 75 4.49 -10.22 4.14
C GLY A 75 4.61 -8.91 3.36
N GLN A 76 4.78 -7.79 4.07
CA GLN A 76 4.89 -6.48 3.45
C GLN A 76 6.11 -6.38 2.51
N LYS A 77 7.27 -6.92 2.92
CA LYS A 77 8.46 -6.96 2.07
C LYS A 77 8.20 -7.74 0.78
N TRP A 78 7.53 -8.88 0.88
CA TRP A 78 7.18 -9.69 -0.28
C TRP A 78 6.21 -8.96 -1.21
N GLU A 79 5.21 -8.26 -0.67
CA GLU A 79 4.25 -7.46 -1.44
C GLU A 79 4.94 -6.32 -2.22
N ILE A 80 5.85 -5.58 -1.57
CA ILE A 80 6.63 -4.50 -2.20
C ILE A 80 7.51 -5.06 -3.32
N ALA A 81 8.18 -6.19 -3.08
CA ALA A 81 9.00 -6.85 -4.09
C ALA A 81 8.14 -7.31 -5.28
N CYS A 82 7.03 -7.98 -5.02
CA CYS A 82 6.10 -8.45 -6.04
C CYS A 82 5.53 -7.28 -6.86
N ALA A 83 5.21 -6.15 -6.23
CA ALA A 83 4.76 -4.95 -6.94
C ALA A 83 5.79 -4.44 -7.95
N ARG A 84 7.07 -4.42 -7.57
CA ARG A 84 8.16 -4.05 -8.48
C ARG A 84 8.34 -5.05 -9.61
N GLU A 85 8.27 -6.35 -9.31
CA GLU A 85 8.33 -7.41 -10.33
C GLU A 85 7.19 -7.28 -11.35
N GLU A 86 5.99 -6.93 -10.90
CA GLU A 86 4.81 -6.70 -11.76
C GLU A 86 4.82 -5.31 -12.42
N GLY A 87 5.91 -4.53 -12.28
CA GLY A 87 6.08 -3.21 -12.89
C GLY A 87 5.16 -2.12 -12.33
N LYS A 88 4.59 -2.32 -11.13
CA LYS A 88 3.70 -1.35 -10.48
C LYS A 88 4.50 -0.23 -9.82
N LYS A 89 3.97 0.99 -9.90
CA LYS A 89 4.50 2.12 -9.13
C LYS A 89 4.20 1.92 -7.65
N VAL A 90 5.20 2.12 -6.81
CA VAL A 90 5.11 1.96 -5.35
C VAL A 90 5.42 3.30 -4.67
N LEU A 91 4.49 3.77 -3.84
CA LEU A 91 4.70 4.90 -2.94
C LEU A 91 4.79 4.40 -1.50
N GLY A 92 5.84 4.74 -0.78
CA GLY A 92 5.87 4.61 0.67
C GLY A 92 5.25 5.85 1.33
N ILE A 93 4.49 5.67 2.40
CA ILE A 93 4.09 6.76 3.29
C ILE A 93 4.45 6.46 4.74
N TRP A 94 5.05 7.42 5.44
CA TRP A 94 5.27 7.28 6.89
C TRP A 94 3.94 7.46 7.62
N ILE A 95 3.57 6.46 8.43
CA ILE A 95 2.28 6.42 9.12
C ILE A 95 2.34 6.90 10.58
N TYR A 96 3.54 7.12 11.12
CA TYR A 96 3.74 7.74 12.42
C TYR A 96 4.63 8.97 12.26
N LYS A 97 4.31 10.05 12.99
CA LYS A 97 4.98 11.35 12.88
C LYS A 97 6.47 11.29 13.18
N ASP A 98 6.85 10.49 14.17
CA ASP A 98 8.24 10.38 14.65
C ASP A 98 8.99 9.19 14.04
N ASP A 99 8.34 8.45 13.13
CA ASP A 99 8.92 7.29 12.46
C ASP A 99 9.30 7.64 11.01
N HIS A 100 10.60 7.59 10.73
CA HIS A 100 11.16 7.84 9.40
C HIS A 100 11.86 6.60 8.85
N THR A 101 11.35 5.42 9.19
CA THR A 101 11.87 4.15 8.70
C THR A 101 12.01 4.18 7.17
N LYS A 102 13.15 3.68 6.67
CA LYS A 102 13.45 3.61 5.25
C LYS A 102 13.43 2.16 4.80
N ILE A 103 12.68 1.89 3.73
CA ILE A 103 12.69 0.59 3.05
C ILE A 103 13.44 0.78 1.73
N ASP A 104 14.43 -0.07 1.50
CA ASP A 104 15.28 0.04 0.32
C ASP A 104 14.47 -0.07 -0.99
N GLY A 105 14.77 0.84 -1.91
CA GLY A 105 14.06 1.02 -3.18
C GLY A 105 12.61 1.53 -3.09
N VAL A 106 12.10 1.90 -1.90
CA VAL A 106 10.76 2.54 -1.77
C VAL A 106 10.95 4.02 -1.52
N ASN A 107 10.50 4.85 -2.47
CA ASN A 107 10.41 6.29 -2.20
C ASN A 107 9.31 6.53 -1.16
N THR A 108 9.70 7.04 0.01
CA THR A 108 8.79 7.22 1.15
C THR A 108 8.62 8.70 1.46
N VAL A 109 7.37 9.13 1.61
CA VAL A 109 7.00 10.54 1.85
C VAL A 109 6.11 10.67 3.07
N GLN A 110 5.92 11.90 3.54
CA GLN A 110 4.98 12.18 4.61
C GLN A 110 3.54 11.92 4.17
N TRP A 111 2.74 11.30 5.05
CA TRP A 111 1.33 11.07 4.79
C TRP A 111 0.55 12.40 4.75
N THR A 112 0.27 12.85 3.54
CA THR A 112 -0.54 14.04 3.24
C THR A 112 -1.49 13.75 2.10
N TRP A 113 -2.57 14.54 2.00
CA TRP A 113 -3.51 14.44 0.90
C TRP A 113 -2.84 14.68 -0.46
N ASP A 114 -1.97 15.69 -0.54
CA ASP A 114 -1.29 16.05 -1.78
C ASP A 114 -0.33 14.96 -2.23
N ALA A 115 0.40 14.31 -1.31
CA ALA A 115 1.28 13.19 -1.64
C ALA A 115 0.50 12.02 -2.25
N ILE A 116 -0.64 11.64 -1.65
CA ILE A 116 -1.48 10.57 -2.18
C ILE A 116 -2.05 10.98 -3.53
N LYS A 117 -2.65 12.19 -3.63
CA LYS A 117 -3.23 12.67 -4.88
C LYS A 117 -2.22 12.70 -6.03
N ASN A 118 -1.04 13.26 -5.81
CA ASN A 118 0.03 13.33 -6.82
C ASN A 118 0.47 11.94 -7.28
N PHE A 119 0.48 10.95 -6.38
CA PHE A 119 0.75 9.57 -6.75
C PHE A 119 -0.38 8.99 -7.61
N ILE A 120 -1.64 9.18 -7.22
CA ILE A 120 -2.80 8.71 -7.97
C ILE A 120 -2.86 9.34 -9.38
N ASP A 121 -2.58 10.63 -9.50
CA ASP A 121 -2.55 11.33 -10.78
C ASP A 121 -1.36 10.87 -11.67
N GLY A 122 -0.33 10.30 -11.04
CA GLY A 122 0.89 9.81 -11.69
C GLY A 122 0.86 8.33 -12.10
N ILE A 123 -0.16 7.55 -11.71
CA ILE A 123 -0.36 6.14 -12.11
C ILE A 123 -1.46 6.01 -13.15
#